data_AF-A0A1I5T2B4-F1
#
_entry.id   AF-A0A1I5T2B4-F1
#
_cell.length_a   1.000
_cell.length_b   1.000
_cell.length_c   1.000
_cell.angle_alpha   90.00
_cell.angle_beta   90.00
_cell.angle_gamma   90.00
#
_symmetry.space_group_name_H-M   'P 1'
#
loop_
_entity.id
_entity.type
_entity.pdbx_description
1 polymer ?
#
loop_
_entity_poly.entity_id
_entity_poly.type
_entity_poly.pdbx_seq_one_letter_code
_entity_poly.pdbx_strand_id
1 'polypeptide(L)' 'MTPQNRTDATEATHMDEVDVHPDVHRATEPDEEQILRELYGEPDADGIFRGEGSG' A
#
# COMPACT_ATOMS: atom_id res chain seq x y z
N MET A 1 23.65 9.27 -21.36
CA MET A 1 23.53 8.94 -19.92
C MET A 1 24.24 10.03 -19.14
N THR A 2 23.49 10.79 -18.34
CA THR A 2 24.05 11.76 -17.40
C THR A 2 24.61 11.03 -16.17
N PRO A 3 25.59 11.61 -15.45
CA PRO A 3 26.18 10.98 -14.26
C PRO A 3 25.14 10.66 -13.17
N GLN A 4 24.08 11.47 -13.04
CA GLN A 4 22.95 11.25 -12.14
C GLN A 4 22.16 9.96 -12.46
N ASN A 5 21.96 9.67 -13.75
CA ASN A 5 21.25 8.46 -14.18
C ASN A 5 22.08 7.16 -13.95
N ARG A 6 23.38 7.29 -13.67
CA ARG A 6 24.26 6.16 -13.29
C ARG A 6 24.23 5.91 -11.79
N THR A 7 24.11 6.97 -10.98
CA THR A 7 23.98 6.85 -9.53
C THR A 7 22.64 6.28 -9.13
N ASP A 8 21.53 6.69 -9.76
CA ASP A 8 20.18 6.21 -9.44
C ASP A 8 20.02 4.69 -9.66
N ALA A 9 20.59 4.15 -10.74
CA ALA A 9 20.55 2.71 -11.01
C ALA A 9 21.38 1.89 -10.02
N THR A 10 22.46 2.48 -9.49
CA THR A 10 23.30 1.85 -8.48
C THR A 10 22.60 1.89 -7.13
N GLU A 11 22.04 3.04 -6.76
CA GLU A 11 21.25 3.24 -5.53
C GLU A 11 20.03 2.32 -5.47
N ALA A 12 19.32 2.14 -6.59
CA ALA A 12 18.18 1.22 -6.68
C ALA A 12 18.53 -0.24 -6.37
N THR A 13 19.79 -0.66 -6.57
CA THR A 13 20.26 -2.02 -6.27
C THR A 13 20.48 -2.24 -4.77
N HIS A 14 20.57 -1.17 -3.98
CA HIS A 14 20.79 -1.22 -2.53
C HIS A 14 19.54 -0.83 -1.73
N MET A 15 18.38 -0.68 -2.38
CA MET A 15 17.14 -0.28 -1.70
C MET A 15 16.64 -1.33 -0.70
N ASP A 16 17.04 -2.59 -0.87
CA ASP A 16 16.83 -3.69 0.08
C ASP A 16 17.69 -3.57 1.34
N GLU A 17 18.76 -2.77 1.33
CA GLU A 17 19.64 -2.50 2.48
C GLU A 17 19.14 -1.31 3.33
N VAL A 18 18.10 -0.60 2.88
CA VAL A 18 17.57 0.60 3.56
C VAL A 18 16.69 0.22 4.75
N ASP A 19 16.05 -0.95 4.71
CA ASP A 19 15.24 -1.44 5.82
C ASP A 19 16.09 -2.24 6.81
N VAL A 20 16.43 -1.60 7.92
CA VAL A 20 17.22 -2.20 9.00
C VAL A 20 16.43 -3.26 9.77
N HIS A 21 15.10 -3.24 9.69
CA HIS A 21 14.21 -4.05 10.51
C HIS A 21 13.01 -4.59 9.71
N PRO A 22 13.22 -5.36 8.63
CA PRO A 22 12.14 -5.82 7.76
C PRO A 22 11.07 -6.66 8.49
N ASP A 23 11.47 -7.34 9.55
CA ASP A 23 10.60 -8.22 10.33
C ASP A 23 9.77 -7.51 11.41
N VAL A 24 9.98 -6.20 11.64
CA VAL A 24 9.19 -5.43 12.64
C VAL A 24 7.92 -4.85 12.04
N HIS A 25 7.84 -4.80 10.71
CA HIS A 25 6.66 -4.38 9.97
C HIS A 25 5.64 -5.53 9.90
N ARG A 26 5.01 -5.84 11.04
CA ARG A 26 3.79 -6.63 11.06
C ARG A 26 2.61 -5.67 11.06
N ALA A 27 1.72 -5.81 10.07
CA ALA A 27 0.45 -5.10 10.08
C ALA A 27 -0.30 -5.46 11.38
N THR A 28 -0.40 -4.50 12.29
CA THR A 28 -1.23 -4.61 13.50
C THR A 28 -2.65 -4.15 13.25
N GLU A 29 -2.86 -3.46 12.13
CA GLU A 29 -4.15 -2.93 11.70
C GLU A 29 -4.89 -3.97 10.84
N PRO A 30 -6.23 -3.99 10.88
CA PRO A 30 -7.04 -4.78 9.96
C PRO A 30 -6.75 -4.40 8.51
N ASP A 31 -6.98 -5.33 7.60
CA ASP A 31 -6.86 -5.07 6.17
C ASP A 31 -7.82 -3.94 5.73
N GLU A 32 -7.41 -3.14 4.77
CA GLU A 32 -8.20 -2.01 4.28
C GLU A 32 -9.59 -2.47 3.81
N GLU A 33 -9.69 -3.63 3.15
CA GLU A 33 -10.98 -4.17 2.72
C GLU A 33 -11.89 -4.50 3.91
N GLN A 34 -11.32 -5.06 4.99
CA GLN A 34 -12.06 -5.35 6.21
C GLN A 34 -12.63 -4.07 6.83
N ILE A 35 -11.82 -3.01 6.92
CA ILE A 35 -12.24 -1.71 7.45
C ILE A 35 -13.35 -1.11 6.57
N LEU A 36 -13.17 -1.15 5.25
CA LEU A 36 -14.13 -0.58 4.31
C LEU A 36 -15.49 -1.31 4.37
N ARG A 37 -15.49 -2.64 4.51
CA ARG A 37 -16.71 -3.42 4.70
C ARG A 37 -17.42 -3.08 6.02
N GLU A 38 -16.67 -2.90 7.11
CA GLU A 38 -17.23 -2.55 8.41
C GLU A 38 -17.88 -1.15 8.39
N LEU A 39 -17.26 -0.19 7.70
CA LEU A 39 -17.72 1.20 7.66
C LEU A 39 -18.84 1.45 6.64
N TYR A 40 -18.78 0.78 5.49
CA TYR A 40 -19.60 1.12 4.33
C TYR A 40 -20.45 -0.04 3.80
N GLY A 41 -20.33 -1.24 4.36
CA GLY A 41 -20.99 -2.44 3.86
C GLY A 41 -20.28 -3.03 2.63
N GLU A 42 -21.00 -3.83 1.86
CA GLU A 42 -20.43 -4.45 0.66
C GLU A 42 -20.18 -3.41 -0.46
N PRO A 43 -19.13 -3.58 -1.26
CA PRO A 43 -18.90 -2.73 -2.42
C PRO A 43 -20.00 -2.93 -3.49
N ASP A 44 -20.21 -1.92 -4.32
CA ASP A 44 -21.09 -2.04 -5.49
C ASP A 44 -20.48 -2.90 -6.62
N ALA A 45 -21.18 -3.03 -7.74
CA ALA A 45 -20.73 -3.83 -8.88
C ALA A 45 -19.41 -3.35 -9.51
N ASP A 46 -19.01 -2.10 -9.24
CA ASP A 46 -17.75 -1.51 -9.71
C ASP A 46 -16.63 -1.65 -8.65
N GLY A 47 -16.91 -2.26 -7.49
CA GLY A 47 -15.98 -2.40 -6.38
C GLY A 47 -15.91 -1.18 -5.46
N ILE A 48 -16.87 -0.26 -5.55
CA ILE A 48 -16.84 1.01 -4.80
C ILE A 48 -17.69 0.91 -3.53
N PHE A 49 -17.09 1.28 -2.40
CA PHE A 49 -17.76 1.37 -1.10
C PHE A 49 -18.48 2.72 -0.96
N ARG A 50 -19.81 2.74 -1.01
CA ARG A 50 -20.63 3.97 -0.97
C ARG A 50 -21.46 4.17 0.29
N GLY A 51 -21.45 3.21 1.21
CA GLY A 51 -22.27 3.23 2.44
C GLY A 51 -23.74 2.86 2.19
N GLU A 52 -24.37 2.22 3.18
CA GLU A 52 -25.83 2.01 3.20
C GLU A 52 -26.54 3.37 3.27
N GLY A 53 -27.04 3.86 2.13
CA GLY A 53 -27.75 5.15 2.04
C GLY A 53 -27.61 5.87 0.70
N SER A 54 -26.79 5.35 -0.22
CA SER A 54 -26.58 5.95 -1.55
C SER A 54 -27.55 5.46 -2.64
N GLY A 55 -28.71 4.89 -2.28
CA GLY A 55 -29.70 4.35 -3.21
C GLY A 55 -31.13 4.79 -2.89
#